data_AF-A0AAV7WVH7-F1
#
_entry.id   AF-A0AAV7WVH7-F1
#
_cell.length_a   1.000
_cell.length_b   1.000
_cell.length_c   1.000
_cell.angle_alpha   90.00
_cell.angle_beta   90.00
_cell.angle_gamma   90.00
#
_symmetry.space_group_name_H-M   'P 1'
#
loop_
_entity.id
_entity.type
_entity.pdbx_description
1 polymer ?
#
loop_
_entity_poly.entity_id
_entity_poly.type
_entity_poly.pdbx_seq_one_letter_code
_entity_poly.pdbx_strand_id
1 'polypeptide(L)'
;MAAQTAPKGHTSPPVDQPTLDTTDRILQEIASVGQRLDVMDLKITDLTLASSSIRTDIAGFRETVTNLDQRLSAVEDHVAAIPDQEEELKSLRTKLTDLEDRSRRDNVRFFGIPEQKEGSDIKTFLSSLLTNHFGIELSPPPEFQRVHRIGPPHKASTNKPRPISACFLRHEQARQVISTAKTRQTISLDGH
;
A
#
# COMPACT_ATOMS: atom_id res chain seq x y z
N MET A 1 121.79 22.63 45.15
CA MET A 1 121.97 22.19 43.76
C MET A 1 121.20 20.90 43.57
N ALA A 2 120.30 20.91 42.58
CA ALA A 2 119.52 19.84 41.91
C ALA A 2 119.22 18.50 42.63
N ALA A 3 117.93 18.25 42.88
CA ALA A 3 117.34 16.92 42.88
C ALA A 3 115.97 16.98 42.18
N GLN A 4 115.78 16.08 41.20
CA GLN A 4 114.64 15.99 40.30
C GLN A 4 113.66 14.92 40.78
N THR A 5 112.34 15.19 40.78
CA THR A 5 111.31 14.13 40.96
C THR A 5 109.99 14.44 40.23
N ALA A 6 109.70 13.53 39.27
CA ALA A 6 108.46 12.98 38.67
C ALA A 6 107.04 13.59 38.86
N PRO A 7 106.12 13.38 37.88
CA PRO A 7 104.76 13.93 37.88
C PRO A 7 103.81 13.11 38.79
N LYS A 8 102.88 13.79 39.47
CA LYS A 8 101.86 13.15 40.31
C LYS A 8 100.67 12.68 39.47
N GLY A 9 100.43 11.37 39.46
CA GLY A 9 99.25 10.74 38.87
C GLY A 9 97.97 11.05 39.64
N HIS A 10 96.88 11.15 38.87
CA HIS A 10 95.49 11.28 39.30
C HIS A 10 95.06 10.05 40.14
N THR A 11 94.27 10.25 41.21
CA THR A 11 93.49 9.17 41.81
C THR A 11 92.05 9.65 41.97
N SER A 12 91.17 9.07 41.16
CA SER A 12 89.72 9.21 41.28
C SER A 12 89.21 8.31 42.42
N PRO A 13 88.19 8.70 43.19
CA PRO A 13 87.64 7.89 44.27
C PRO A 13 87.02 6.57 43.77
N PRO A 14 86.95 5.53 44.62
CA PRO A 14 86.43 4.23 44.24
C PRO A 14 84.92 4.30 44.03
N VAL A 15 84.48 3.82 42.88
CA VAL A 15 83.05 3.61 42.56
C VAL A 15 82.62 2.35 43.31
N ASP A 16 81.72 2.48 44.28
CA ASP A 16 81.09 1.34 44.96
C ASP A 16 80.36 0.48 43.92
N GLN A 17 80.87 -0.74 43.70
CA GLN A 17 80.23 -1.70 42.81
C GLN A 17 79.04 -2.35 43.52
N PRO A 18 77.88 -2.50 42.85
CA PRO A 18 76.71 -3.12 43.45
C PRO A 18 77.01 -4.54 43.91
N THR A 19 76.47 -4.92 45.07
CA THR A 19 76.59 -6.27 45.64
C THR A 19 75.73 -7.27 44.88
N LEU A 20 76.14 -8.55 44.87
CA LEU A 20 75.50 -9.65 44.12
C LEU A 20 73.96 -9.75 44.36
N ASP A 21 73.51 -9.50 45.59
CA ASP A 21 72.08 -9.51 45.96
C ASP A 21 71.27 -8.40 45.29
N THR A 22 71.89 -7.24 45.05
CA THR A 22 71.23 -6.10 44.40
C THR A 22 71.02 -6.39 42.92
N THR A 23 72.00 -7.03 42.27
CA THR A 23 71.91 -7.42 40.87
C THR A 23 70.85 -8.49 40.62
N ASP A 24 70.72 -9.49 41.50
CA ASP A 24 69.70 -10.54 41.37
C ASP A 24 68.29 -10.00 41.54
N ARG A 25 68.08 -9.06 42.46
CA ARG A 25 66.78 -8.41 42.67
C ARG A 25 66.34 -7.58 41.46
N ILE A 26 67.28 -6.87 40.82
CA ILE A 26 67.03 -6.13 39.58
C ILE A 26 66.67 -7.08 38.43
N LEU A 27 67.39 -8.19 38.28
CA LEU A 27 67.08 -9.21 37.26
C LEU A 27 65.68 -9.80 37.43
N GLN A 28 65.25 -10.02 38.67
CA GLN A 28 63.91 -10.53 38.96
C GLN A 28 62.80 -9.51 38.64
N GLU A 29 63.02 -8.22 38.90
CA GLU A 29 62.08 -7.17 38.48
C GLU A 29 62.03 -7.02 36.95
N ILE A 30 63.17 -7.08 36.26
CA ILE A 30 63.21 -7.06 34.79
C ILE A 30 62.42 -8.23 34.21
N ALA A 31 62.56 -9.43 34.77
CA ALA A 31 61.79 -10.60 34.34
C ALA A 31 60.27 -10.42 34.57
N SER A 32 59.88 -9.85 35.71
CA SER A 32 58.48 -9.53 36.03
C SER A 32 57.90 -8.48 35.06
N VAL A 33 58.68 -7.44 34.74
CA VAL A 33 58.29 -6.44 33.73
C VAL A 33 58.14 -7.08 32.35
N GLY A 34 59.06 -7.98 31.96
CA GLY A 34 58.96 -8.74 30.70
C GLY A 34 57.64 -9.51 30.58
N GLN A 35 57.28 -10.27 31.62
CA GLN A 35 56.00 -11.00 31.64
C GLN A 35 54.78 -10.07 31.54
N ARG A 36 54.82 -8.90 32.18
CA ARG A 36 53.74 -7.91 32.08
C ARG A 36 53.64 -7.31 30.68
N LEU A 37 54.76 -7.10 29.99
CA LEU A 37 54.79 -6.64 28.60
C LEU A 37 54.19 -7.68 27.66
N ASP A 38 54.53 -8.96 27.82
CA ASP A 38 53.95 -10.04 27.02
C ASP A 38 52.42 -10.10 27.15
N VAL A 39 51.91 -9.97 28.39
CA VAL A 39 50.46 -9.92 28.66
C VAL A 39 49.81 -8.66 28.05
N MET A 40 50.51 -7.52 28.10
CA MET A 40 50.03 -6.30 27.45
C MET A 40 49.96 -6.45 25.93
N ASP A 41 50.96 -7.06 25.31
CA ASP A 41 50.99 -7.29 23.86
C ASP A 41 49.81 -8.17 23.43
N LEU A 42 49.51 -9.24 24.17
CA LEU A 42 48.32 -10.06 23.93
C LEU A 42 47.03 -9.24 24.01
N LYS A 43 46.86 -8.42 25.05
CA LYS A 43 45.68 -7.55 25.18
C LYS A 43 45.59 -6.51 24.06
N ILE A 44 46.71 -5.97 23.60
CA ILE A 44 46.75 -5.03 22.47
C ILE A 44 46.33 -5.73 21.19
N THR A 45 46.76 -6.98 20.96
CA THR A 45 46.31 -7.77 19.81
C THR A 45 44.80 -8.05 19.86
N ASP A 46 44.26 -8.43 21.02
CA ASP A 46 42.82 -8.64 21.20
C ASP A 46 42.01 -7.37 20.95
N LEU A 47 42.47 -6.22 21.50
CA LEU A 47 41.84 -4.93 21.25
C LEU A 47 41.89 -4.55 19.76
N THR A 48 42.99 -4.84 19.09
CA THR A 48 43.14 -4.57 17.65
C THR A 48 42.15 -5.39 16.82
N LEU A 49 41.94 -6.65 17.18
CA LEU A 49 40.96 -7.55 16.56
C LEU A 49 39.52 -7.10 16.85
N ALA A 50 39.19 -6.76 18.09
CA ALA A 50 37.87 -6.23 18.44
C ALA A 50 37.58 -4.93 17.67
N SER A 51 38.59 -4.06 17.56
CA SER A 51 38.48 -2.79 16.84
C SER A 51 38.29 -3.00 15.32
N SER A 52 38.93 -4.02 14.71
CA SER A 52 38.69 -4.35 13.31
C SER A 52 37.30 -4.93 13.07
N SER A 53 36.80 -5.79 13.96
CA SER A 53 35.42 -6.30 13.91
C SER A 53 34.40 -5.17 13.95
N ILE A 54 34.53 -4.24 14.90
CA ILE A 54 33.64 -3.07 15.03
C ILE A 54 33.66 -2.22 13.76
N ARG A 55 34.83 -2.03 13.12
CA ARG A 55 34.91 -1.27 11.87
C ARG A 55 34.13 -1.95 10.74
N THR A 56 34.21 -3.28 10.65
CA THR A 56 33.44 -4.06 9.67
C THR A 56 31.94 -3.94 9.93
N ASP A 57 31.50 -4.07 11.18
CA ASP A 57 30.08 -3.95 11.55
C ASP A 57 29.54 -2.54 11.25
N ILE A 58 30.31 -1.49 11.57
CA ILE A 58 29.95 -0.10 11.23
C ILE A 58 29.83 0.09 9.72
N ALA A 59 30.71 -0.52 8.92
CA ALA A 59 30.61 -0.45 7.47
C ALA A 59 29.32 -1.12 6.97
N GLY A 60 28.99 -2.31 7.50
CA GLY A 60 27.73 -3.00 7.20
C GLY A 60 26.50 -2.18 7.60
N PHE A 61 26.51 -1.59 8.80
CA PHE A 61 25.40 -0.74 9.23
C PHE A 61 25.22 0.50 8.35
N ARG A 62 26.31 1.14 7.92
CA ARG A 62 26.22 2.27 6.99
C ARG A 62 25.56 1.88 5.67
N GLU A 63 25.90 0.72 5.12
CA GLU A 63 25.25 0.20 3.91
C GLU A 63 23.77 -0.09 4.11
N THR A 64 23.39 -0.66 5.27
CA THR A 64 21.97 -0.88 5.57
C THR A 64 21.19 0.42 5.71
N VAL A 65 21.78 1.44 6.34
CA VAL A 65 21.16 2.76 6.51
C VAL A 65 20.95 3.43 5.15
N THR A 66 21.95 3.42 4.26
CA THR A 66 21.78 4.01 2.92
C THR A 66 20.72 3.28 2.10
N ASN A 67 20.62 1.95 2.22
CA ASN A 67 19.55 1.19 1.57
C ASN A 67 18.16 1.55 2.13
N LEU A 68 18.06 1.70 3.45
CA LEU A 68 16.82 2.09 4.11
C LEU A 68 16.39 3.51 3.72
N ASP A 69 17.32 4.47 3.66
CA ASP A 69 17.03 5.84 3.24
C ASP A 69 16.50 5.89 1.80
N GLN A 70 17.10 5.12 0.89
CA GLN A 70 16.62 5.02 -0.50
C GLN A 70 15.21 4.42 -0.57
N ARG A 71 14.95 3.35 0.19
CA ARG A 71 13.62 2.73 0.24
C ARG A 71 12.59 3.62 0.90
N LEU A 72 12.98 4.37 1.93
CA LEU A 72 12.10 5.31 2.62
C LEU A 72 11.71 6.46 1.67
N SER A 73 12.68 7.05 0.96
CA SER A 73 12.41 8.08 -0.04
C SER A 73 11.43 7.59 -1.12
N ALA A 74 11.59 6.37 -1.62
CA ALA A 74 10.67 5.81 -2.61
C ALA A 74 9.25 5.60 -2.04
N VAL A 75 9.15 5.18 -0.77
CA VAL A 75 7.85 5.03 -0.09
C VAL A 75 7.21 6.40 0.13
N GLU A 76 7.97 7.41 0.53
CA GLU A 76 7.48 8.78 0.72
C GLU A 76 6.95 9.36 -0.59
N ASP A 77 7.65 9.18 -1.71
CA ASP A 77 7.20 9.58 -3.04
C ASP A 77 5.89 8.88 -3.43
N HIS A 78 5.79 7.57 -3.18
CA HIS A 78 4.55 6.81 -3.43
C HIS A 78 3.40 7.30 -2.57
N VAL A 79 3.63 7.54 -1.27
CA VAL A 79 2.60 8.05 -0.35
C VAL A 79 2.15 9.45 -0.74
N ALA A 80 3.08 10.31 -1.18
CA ALA A 80 2.76 11.65 -1.67
C ALA A 80 1.87 11.64 -2.92
N ALA A 81 1.95 10.60 -3.76
CA ALA A 81 1.15 10.46 -4.98
C ALA A 81 -0.26 9.87 -4.75
N ILE A 82 -0.53 9.24 -3.59
CA ILE A 82 -1.83 8.60 -3.29
C ILE A 82 -3.01 9.59 -3.38
N PRO A 83 -2.95 10.81 -2.81
CA PRO A 83 -4.09 11.74 -2.84
C PRO A 83 -4.53 12.11 -4.26
N ASP A 84 -3.58 12.34 -5.16
CA ASP A 84 -3.86 12.68 -6.56
C ASP A 84 -4.53 11.51 -7.29
N GLN A 85 -4.05 10.28 -7.04
CA GLN A 85 -4.66 9.06 -7.57
C GLN A 85 -6.08 8.84 -7.03
N GLU A 86 -6.31 9.11 -5.75
CA GLU A 86 -7.65 9.01 -5.15
C GLU A 86 -8.63 10.00 -5.77
N GLU A 87 -8.21 11.24 -6.02
CA GLU A 87 -9.03 12.25 -6.70
C GLU A 87 -9.31 11.87 -8.15
N GLU A 88 -8.32 11.33 -8.88
CA GLU A 88 -8.53 10.81 -10.23
C GLU A 88 -9.54 9.66 -10.23
N LEU A 89 -9.42 8.71 -9.30
CA LEU A 89 -10.35 7.60 -9.15
C LEU A 89 -11.77 8.08 -8.82
N LYS A 90 -11.93 9.07 -7.94
CA LYS A 90 -13.25 9.68 -7.64
C LYS A 90 -13.84 10.35 -8.88
N SER A 91 -13.03 11.09 -9.64
CA SER A 91 -13.43 11.73 -10.90
C SER A 91 -13.89 10.70 -11.92
N LEU A 92 -13.11 9.63 -12.12
CA LEU A 92 -13.43 8.54 -13.04
C LEU A 92 -14.70 7.80 -12.63
N ARG A 93 -14.88 7.50 -11.34
CA ARG A 93 -16.12 6.88 -10.82
C ARG A 93 -17.32 7.76 -11.08
N THR A 94 -17.21 9.07 -10.86
CA THR A 94 -18.30 10.03 -11.12
C THR A 94 -18.66 10.06 -12.61
N LYS A 95 -17.67 10.11 -13.49
CA LYS A 95 -17.86 10.07 -14.95
C LYS A 95 -18.51 8.75 -15.39
N LEU A 96 -18.09 7.62 -14.82
CA LEU A 96 -18.65 6.31 -15.14
C LEU A 96 -20.12 6.21 -14.72
N THR A 97 -20.46 6.65 -13.51
CA THR A 97 -21.85 6.72 -13.04
C THR A 97 -22.71 7.60 -13.94
N ASP A 98 -22.23 8.79 -14.31
CA ASP A 98 -22.96 9.70 -15.21
C ASP A 98 -23.16 9.10 -16.62
N LEU A 99 -22.17 8.38 -17.15
CA LEU A 99 -22.30 7.66 -18.42
C LEU A 99 -23.30 6.51 -18.33
N GLU A 100 -23.26 5.71 -17.26
CA GLU A 100 -24.23 4.64 -17.03
C GLU A 100 -25.66 5.19 -16.88
N ASP A 101 -25.83 6.27 -16.13
CA ASP A 101 -27.12 6.92 -15.92
C ASP A 101 -27.67 7.52 -17.21
N ARG A 102 -26.82 8.15 -18.04
CA ARG A 102 -27.22 8.63 -19.38
C ARG A 102 -27.59 7.48 -20.30
N SER A 103 -26.83 6.39 -20.28
CA SER A 103 -27.09 5.21 -21.11
C SER A 103 -28.38 4.49 -20.71
N ARG A 104 -28.75 4.50 -19.43
CA ARG A 104 -29.93 3.82 -18.90
C ARG A 104 -31.14 4.72 -18.72
N ARG A 105 -31.03 6.02 -19.00
CA ARG A 105 -32.07 7.03 -18.71
C ARG A 105 -33.42 6.72 -19.36
N ASP A 106 -33.38 6.13 -20.56
CA ASP A 106 -34.58 5.82 -21.34
C ASP A 106 -35.08 4.39 -21.10
N ASN A 107 -34.41 3.63 -20.22
CA ASN A 107 -34.77 2.27 -19.86
C ASN A 107 -35.68 2.27 -18.63
N VAL A 108 -36.93 1.83 -18.82
CA VAL A 108 -37.87 1.57 -17.72
C VAL A 108 -37.98 0.06 -17.50
N ARG A 109 -37.94 -0.36 -16.23
CA ARG A 109 -38.14 -1.76 -15.83
C ARG A 109 -39.50 -1.94 -15.18
N PHE A 110 -40.27 -2.87 -15.72
CA PHE A 110 -41.56 -3.27 -15.19
C PHE A 110 -41.42 -4.59 -14.44
N PHE A 111 -41.89 -4.64 -13.20
CA PHE A 111 -41.84 -5.80 -12.31
C PHE A 111 -43.26 -6.32 -12.05
N GLY A 112 -43.38 -7.61 -11.69
CA GLY A 112 -44.66 -8.19 -11.27
C GLY A 112 -45.61 -8.61 -12.39
N ILE A 113 -45.27 -8.37 -13.66
CA ILE A 113 -46.09 -8.81 -14.79
C ILE A 113 -45.95 -10.33 -14.96
N PRO A 114 -47.02 -11.14 -14.85
CA PRO A 114 -46.94 -12.60 -15.01
C PRO A 114 -46.35 -13.00 -16.37
N GLU A 115 -45.59 -14.10 -16.42
CA GLU A 115 -45.07 -14.59 -17.70
C GLU A 115 -46.23 -14.96 -18.64
N GLN A 116 -46.02 -14.80 -19.95
CA GLN A 116 -47.01 -15.06 -21.01
C GLN A 116 -48.23 -14.13 -21.06
N LYS A 117 -48.50 -13.33 -20.01
CA LYS A 117 -49.60 -12.33 -20.02
C LYS A 117 -49.42 -11.25 -21.09
N GLU A 118 -48.17 -11.01 -21.51
CA GLU A 118 -47.83 -10.07 -22.58
C GLU A 118 -48.26 -10.55 -23.97
N GLY A 119 -48.52 -11.85 -24.14
CA GLY A 119 -48.78 -12.45 -25.44
C GLY A 119 -47.56 -12.42 -26.37
N SER A 120 -47.81 -12.35 -27.68
CA SER A 120 -46.77 -12.36 -28.71
C SER A 120 -46.06 -11.02 -28.89
N ASP A 121 -46.69 -9.91 -28.53
CA ASP A 121 -46.15 -8.57 -28.74
C ASP A 121 -46.16 -7.76 -27.44
N ILE A 122 -44.99 -7.72 -26.82
CA ILE A 122 -44.76 -7.01 -25.56
C ILE A 122 -44.94 -5.49 -25.75
N LYS A 123 -44.69 -4.95 -26.95
CA LYS A 123 -44.79 -3.50 -27.18
C LYS A 123 -46.23 -3.03 -27.08
N THR A 124 -47.14 -3.67 -27.81
CA THR A 124 -48.58 -3.35 -27.75
C THR A 124 -49.16 -3.62 -26.37
N PHE A 125 -48.75 -4.72 -25.72
CA PHE A 125 -49.12 -4.97 -24.33
C PHE A 125 -48.70 -3.82 -23.41
N LEU A 126 -47.44 -3.38 -23.44
CA LEU A 126 -46.97 -2.28 -22.59
C LEU A 126 -47.68 -0.96 -22.91
N SER A 127 -47.95 -0.65 -24.18
CA SER A 127 -48.72 0.54 -24.56
C SER A 127 -50.12 0.52 -23.94
N SER A 128 -50.84 -0.61 -24.07
CA SER A 128 -52.16 -0.78 -23.47
C SER A 128 -52.12 -0.75 -21.94
N LEU A 129 -51.07 -1.33 -21.36
CA LEU A 129 -50.84 -1.37 -19.92
C LEU A 129 -50.68 0.06 -19.35
N LEU A 130 -49.83 0.86 -19.99
CA LEU A 130 -49.57 2.23 -19.58
C LEU A 130 -50.82 3.11 -19.66
N THR A 131 -51.62 2.96 -20.72
CA THR A 131 -52.85 3.73 -20.88
C THR A 131 -53.95 3.24 -19.94
N ASN A 132 -54.24 1.94 -19.91
CA ASN A 132 -55.41 1.40 -19.22
C ASN A 132 -55.22 1.26 -17.72
N HIS A 133 -54.04 0.82 -17.27
CA HIS A 133 -53.77 0.56 -15.85
C HIS A 133 -52.99 1.70 -15.19
N PHE A 134 -51.99 2.26 -15.88
CA PHE A 134 -51.23 3.38 -15.33
C PHE A 134 -51.93 4.72 -15.58
N GLY A 135 -52.98 4.78 -16.41
CA GLY A 135 -53.69 6.03 -16.73
C GLY A 135 -52.75 7.08 -17.32
N ILE A 136 -51.72 6.64 -18.05
CA ILE A 136 -50.72 7.51 -18.67
C ILE A 136 -51.07 7.60 -20.15
N GLU A 137 -51.64 8.73 -20.53
CA GLU A 137 -51.86 9.07 -21.93
C GLU A 137 -50.57 9.64 -22.51
N LEU A 138 -49.88 8.82 -23.30
CA LEU A 138 -48.71 9.23 -24.06
C LEU A 138 -49.15 9.53 -25.50
N SER A 139 -49.00 10.79 -25.92
CA SER A 139 -49.29 11.23 -27.28
C SER A 139 -48.01 11.81 -27.92
N PRO A 140 -47.54 11.26 -29.05
CA PRO A 140 -48.03 10.06 -29.74
C PRO A 140 -47.79 8.77 -28.92
N PRO A 141 -48.39 7.62 -29.32
CA PRO A 141 -48.19 6.34 -28.65
C PRO A 141 -46.71 6.04 -28.39
N PRO A 142 -46.39 5.33 -27.28
CA PRO A 142 -44.99 5.10 -26.93
C PRO A 142 -44.32 4.21 -27.97
N GLU A 143 -43.20 4.72 -28.49
CA GLU A 143 -42.32 3.97 -29.38
C GLU A 143 -41.15 3.44 -28.57
N PHE A 144 -40.81 2.17 -28.77
CA PHE A 144 -39.73 1.51 -28.07
C PHE A 144 -38.62 1.11 -29.01
N GLN A 145 -37.39 1.48 -28.67
CA GLN A 145 -36.19 1.00 -29.35
C GLN A 145 -36.02 -0.51 -29.11
N ARG A 146 -36.21 -0.97 -27.87
CA ARG A 146 -36.08 -2.39 -27.51
C ARG A 146 -36.97 -2.73 -26.32
N VAL A 147 -37.67 -3.87 -26.39
CA VAL A 147 -38.47 -4.41 -25.28
C VAL A 147 -38.21 -5.90 -25.14
N HIS A 148 -37.91 -6.36 -23.94
CA HIS A 148 -37.64 -7.77 -23.66
C HIS A 148 -37.71 -8.09 -22.17
N ARG A 149 -37.96 -9.36 -21.82
CA ARG A 149 -37.77 -9.90 -20.46
C ARG A 149 -36.27 -10.03 -20.17
N ILE A 150 -35.83 -9.57 -19.00
CA ILE A 150 -34.45 -9.67 -18.55
C ILE A 150 -34.21 -11.04 -17.89
N GLY A 151 -33.12 -11.70 -18.29
CA GLY A 151 -32.65 -12.96 -17.67
C GLY A 151 -33.10 -14.23 -18.40
N PRO A 152 -32.52 -15.39 -18.03
CA PRO A 152 -32.79 -16.66 -18.69
C PRO A 152 -34.26 -17.09 -18.52
N PRO A 153 -34.87 -17.80 -19.49
CA PRO A 153 -36.24 -18.30 -19.36
C PRO A 153 -36.41 -19.17 -18.11
N HIS A 154 -37.48 -18.96 -17.34
CA HIS A 154 -37.74 -19.82 -16.19
C HIS A 154 -38.22 -21.21 -16.64
N LYS A 155 -37.65 -22.26 -16.05
CA LYS A 155 -38.07 -23.65 -16.28
C LYS A 155 -39.35 -24.05 -15.53
N ALA A 156 -39.78 -23.25 -14.56
CA ALA A 156 -40.98 -23.49 -13.74
C ALA A 156 -41.67 -22.16 -13.38
N SER A 157 -43.00 -22.16 -13.37
CA SER A 157 -43.90 -21.00 -13.11
C SER A 157 -43.95 -20.52 -11.66
N THR A 158 -43.20 -21.16 -10.76
CA THR A 158 -43.20 -20.92 -9.31
C THR A 158 -42.23 -19.83 -8.84
N ASN A 159 -41.43 -19.26 -9.74
CA ASN A 159 -40.50 -18.18 -9.41
C ASN A 159 -41.03 -16.79 -9.79
N LYS A 160 -40.55 -15.75 -9.09
CA LYS A 160 -40.89 -14.34 -9.34
C LYS A 160 -40.81 -14.01 -10.84
N PRO A 161 -41.84 -13.40 -11.45
CA PRO A 161 -41.85 -13.10 -12.88
C PRO A 161 -40.65 -12.23 -13.27
N ARG A 162 -40.02 -12.55 -14.42
CA ARG A 162 -38.86 -11.80 -14.91
C ARG A 162 -39.21 -10.33 -15.19
N PRO A 163 -38.35 -9.36 -14.85
CA PRO A 163 -38.64 -7.98 -15.19
C PRO A 163 -38.67 -7.76 -16.71
N ILE A 164 -39.56 -6.91 -17.20
CA ILE A 164 -39.53 -6.43 -18.59
C ILE A 164 -38.72 -5.15 -18.62
N SER A 165 -37.73 -5.07 -19.51
CA SER A 165 -37.00 -3.83 -19.81
C SER A 165 -37.53 -3.25 -21.11
N ALA A 166 -38.00 -2.00 -21.05
CA ALA A 166 -38.39 -1.23 -22.22
C ALA A 166 -37.50 0.00 -22.36
N CYS A 167 -36.80 0.12 -23.48
CA CYS A 167 -36.08 1.32 -23.89
C CYS A 167 -37.02 2.19 -24.72
N PHE A 168 -37.42 3.34 -24.20
CA PHE A 168 -38.26 4.30 -24.91
C PHE A 168 -37.44 5.05 -25.95
N LEU A 169 -38.04 5.34 -27.10
CA LEU A 169 -37.40 6.18 -28.11
C LEU A 169 -37.40 7.66 -27.69
N ARG A 170 -38.42 8.07 -26.93
CA ARG A 170 -38.57 9.44 -26.43
C ARG A 170 -38.33 9.48 -24.93
N HIS A 171 -37.25 10.13 -24.54
CA HIS A 171 -36.87 10.33 -23.13
C HIS A 171 -37.98 10.93 -22.25
N GLU A 172 -38.77 11.86 -22.79
CA GLU A 172 -39.87 12.51 -22.06
C GLU A 172 -40.92 11.50 -21.60
N GLN A 173 -41.23 10.50 -22.43
CA GLN A 173 -42.19 9.46 -22.13
C GLN A 173 -41.68 8.53 -21.01
N ALA A 174 -40.41 8.11 -21.07
CA ALA A 174 -39.79 7.33 -19.99
C ALA A 174 -39.83 8.09 -18.65
N ARG A 175 -39.49 9.39 -18.67
CA ARG A 175 -39.56 10.25 -17.48
C ARG A 175 -40.98 10.38 -16.93
N GLN A 176 -41.97 10.59 -17.80
CA GLN A 176 -43.37 10.70 -17.38
C GLN A 176 -43.83 9.40 -16.70
N VAL A 177 -43.53 8.24 -17.29
CA VAL A 177 -43.85 6.93 -16.71
C VAL A 177 -43.23 6.76 -15.31
N ILE A 178 -41.94 7.06 -15.16
CA ILE A 178 -41.25 6.96 -13.86
C ILE A 178 -41.84 7.96 -12.85
N SER A 179 -42.11 9.19 -13.26
CA SER A 179 -42.66 10.23 -12.39
C SER A 179 -44.05 9.85 -11.88
N THR A 180 -44.95 9.43 -12.78
CA THR A 180 -46.30 8.99 -12.41
C THR A 180 -46.26 7.76 -11.51
N ALA A 181 -45.37 6.81 -11.76
CA ALA A 181 -45.19 5.64 -10.90
C ALA A 181 -44.74 6.02 -9.48
N LYS A 182 -43.81 6.97 -9.34
CA LYS A 182 -43.36 7.48 -8.02
C LYS A 182 -44.51 8.12 -7.24
N THR A 183 -45.37 8.88 -7.91
CA THR A 183 -46.51 9.55 -7.26
C THR A 183 -47.59 8.57 -6.81
N ARG A 184 -47.85 7.50 -7.57
CA ARG A 184 -48.99 6.60 -7.31
C ARG A 184 -48.75 5.52 -6.26
N GLN A 185 -47.49 5.24 -5.87
CA GLN A 185 -47.03 4.28 -4.85
C GLN A 185 -47.52 2.82 -4.94
N THR A 186 -48.75 2.52 -5.36
CA THR A 186 -49.29 1.16 -5.59
C THR A 186 -50.13 1.15 -6.86
N ILE A 187 -49.84 0.22 -7.77
CA ILE A 187 -50.58 0.03 -9.03
C ILE A 187 -50.87 -1.46 -9.11
N SER A 188 -52.15 -1.84 -9.13
CA SER A 188 -52.56 -3.24 -9.23
C SER A 188 -52.92 -3.60 -10.66
N LEU A 189 -52.50 -4.80 -11.06
CA LEU A 189 -52.83 -5.40 -12.34
C LEU A 189 -53.80 -6.55 -12.12
N ASP A 190 -55.08 -6.31 -12.39
CA ASP A 190 -56.17 -7.29 -12.26
C ASP A 190 -56.21 -7.99 -10.88
N GLY A 191 -55.99 -7.25 -9.79
CA GLY A 191 -56.04 -7.78 -8.43
C GLY A 191 -54.73 -8.39 -7.91
N HIS A 192 -53.63 -8.21 -8.64
CA HIS A 192 -52.26 -8.54 -8.23
C HIS A 192 -51.38 -7.29 -8.08
#